data_AF-A0A060C898-F1
#
_entry.id   AF-A0A060C898-F1
#
_cell.length_a   1.000
_cell.length_b   1.000
_cell.length_c   1.000
_cell.angle_alpha   90.00
_cell.angle_beta   90.00
_cell.angle_gamma   90.00
#
_symmetry.space_group_name_H-M   'P 1'
#
loop_
_entity.id
_entity.type
_entity.pdbx_description
1 polymer ?
#
loop_
_entity_poly.entity_id
_entity_poly.type
_entity_poly.pdbx_seq_one_letter_code
_entity_poly.pdbx_strand_id
1 'polypeptide(L)'
;FVKKTLTASEMVSALNEQLMLYRRQTNEVMFNAMDTHDTARLLTLCQGDQRLQKQILTFMFMQIGAPCLYYGTEVGMAGGYDPGCRACMIWDTAKQNRQMLQFVRQLVHFRRNYAAVLSQGQLIWKLVDDQTGLIILQR
;
A
#
# COMPACT_ATOMS: atom_id res chain seq x y z
N PHE A 1 -4.24 -7.13 -9.29
CA PHE A 1 -3.89 -5.69 -9.33
C PHE A 1 -2.49 -5.41 -9.89
N VAL A 2 -1.40 -5.58 -9.15
CA VAL A 2 -0.02 -5.28 -9.66
C VAL A 2 0.37 -6.16 -10.85
N LYS A 3 0.13 -7.47 -10.74
CA LYS A 3 0.37 -8.44 -11.81
C LYS A 3 -0.79 -8.52 -12.83
N LYS A 4 -1.84 -7.70 -12.65
CA LYS A 4 -3.08 -7.69 -13.47
C LYS A 4 -3.77 -9.07 -13.64
N THR A 5 -3.67 -9.93 -12.64
CA THR A 5 -4.24 -11.28 -12.65
C THR A 5 -5.59 -11.42 -11.94
N LEU A 6 -6.11 -10.35 -11.32
CA LEU A 6 -7.35 -10.35 -10.55
C LEU A 6 -8.21 -9.17 -10.99
N THR A 7 -9.53 -9.38 -11.04
CA THR A 7 -10.54 -8.33 -11.23
C THR A 7 -10.70 -7.46 -9.96
N ALA A 8 -11.49 -6.40 -10.04
CA ALA A 8 -11.77 -5.53 -8.90
C ALA A 8 -12.61 -6.27 -7.84
N SER A 9 -13.62 -7.02 -8.29
CA SER A 9 -14.48 -7.86 -7.45
C SER A 9 -13.70 -8.97 -6.75
N GLU A 10 -12.78 -9.64 -7.44
CA GLU A 10 -11.93 -10.67 -6.85
C GLU A 10 -11.02 -10.10 -5.76
N MET A 11 -10.43 -8.93 -6.02
CA MET A 11 -9.60 -8.23 -5.01
C MET A 11 -10.42 -7.85 -3.78
N VAL A 12 -11.60 -7.25 -3.96
CA VAL A 12 -12.47 -6.84 -2.85
C VAL A 12 -12.96 -8.06 -2.06
N SER A 13 -13.33 -9.13 -2.75
CA SER A 13 -13.73 -10.40 -2.13
C SER A 13 -12.61 -10.97 -1.27
N ALA A 14 -11.39 -11.07 -1.82
CA ALA A 14 -10.23 -11.60 -1.09
C ALA A 14 -9.87 -10.73 0.12
N LEU A 15 -9.96 -9.40 0.01
CA LEU A 15 -9.72 -8.52 1.16
C LEU A 15 -10.79 -8.71 2.25
N ASN A 16 -12.06 -8.78 1.88
CA ASN A 16 -13.15 -9.00 2.83
C ASN A 16 -13.00 -10.37 3.51
N GLU A 17 -12.63 -11.41 2.77
CA GLU A 17 -12.35 -12.73 3.32
C GLU A 17 -11.26 -12.66 4.39
N GLN A 18 -10.12 -12.02 4.09
CA GLN A 18 -9.04 -11.85 5.06
C GLN A 18 -9.49 -11.09 6.32
N LEU A 19 -10.29 -10.04 6.17
CA LEU A 19 -10.82 -9.28 7.31
C LEU A 19 -11.81 -10.09 8.16
N MET A 20 -12.51 -11.07 7.58
CA MET A 20 -13.46 -11.93 8.30
C MET A 20 -12.78 -13.08 9.06
N LEU A 21 -11.49 -13.36 8.80
CA LEU A 21 -10.73 -14.39 9.53
C LEU A 21 -10.44 -14.01 10.99
N TYR A 22 -10.40 -12.72 11.29
CA TYR A 22 -9.99 -12.23 12.60
C TYR A 22 -11.04 -11.34 13.25
N ARG A 23 -11.01 -11.29 14.58
CA ARG A 23 -11.81 -10.33 15.33
C ARG A 23 -11.34 -8.92 15.01
N ARG A 24 -12.28 -7.97 15.12
CA ARG A 24 -12.02 -6.56 14.85
C ARG A 24 -10.77 -6.02 15.56
N GLN A 25 -10.59 -6.32 16.84
CA GLN A 25 -9.44 -5.85 17.62
C GLN A 25 -8.10 -6.36 17.07
N THR A 26 -8.08 -7.56 16.48
CA THR A 26 -6.90 -8.12 15.81
C THR A 26 -6.62 -7.37 14.50
N ASN A 27 -7.66 -7.10 13.70
CA ASN A 27 -7.53 -6.32 12.47
C ASN A 27 -7.08 -4.87 12.74
N GLU A 28 -7.53 -4.27 13.85
CA GLU A 28 -7.16 -2.91 14.28
C GLU A 28 -5.66 -2.75 14.54
N VAL A 29 -4.95 -3.86 14.81
CA VAL A 29 -3.49 -3.89 15.05
C VAL A 29 -2.71 -4.70 14.01
N MET A 30 -3.35 -5.10 12.91
CA MET A 30 -2.71 -5.88 11.84
C MET A 30 -1.57 -5.09 11.19
N PHE A 31 -0.42 -5.74 10.98
CA PHE A 31 0.75 -5.11 10.39
C PHE A 31 0.72 -5.21 8.86
N ASN A 32 0.43 -4.10 8.17
CA ASN A 32 0.25 -4.07 6.72
C ASN A 32 1.53 -3.62 6.02
N ALA A 33 2.17 -4.51 5.26
CA ALA A 33 3.33 -4.18 4.45
C ALA A 33 3.13 -4.61 2.99
N MET A 34 3.60 -3.80 2.05
CA MET A 34 3.56 -4.12 0.61
C MET A 34 4.86 -4.73 0.09
N ASP A 35 5.95 -4.51 0.82
CA ASP A 35 7.25 -5.10 0.57
C ASP A 35 8.05 -5.22 1.89
N THR A 36 9.03 -6.12 1.89
CA THR A 36 9.93 -6.37 3.03
C THR A 36 11.34 -6.71 2.53
N HIS A 37 12.21 -7.09 3.46
CA HIS A 37 13.56 -7.61 3.17
C HIS A 37 13.56 -9.01 2.52
N ASP A 38 12.41 -9.66 2.38
CA ASP A 38 12.26 -11.00 1.78
C ASP A 38 11.44 -10.99 0.49
N THR A 39 10.91 -9.84 0.08
CA THR A 39 10.13 -9.69 -1.16
C THR A 39 10.84 -8.77 -2.13
N ALA A 40 10.48 -8.85 -3.42
CA ALA A 40 10.84 -7.79 -4.36
C ALA A 40 10.27 -6.44 -3.90
N ARG A 41 10.97 -5.33 -4.19
CA ARG A 41 10.52 -3.99 -3.85
C ARG A 41 9.25 -3.62 -4.61
N LEU A 42 8.38 -2.83 -3.99
CA LEU A 42 7.08 -2.44 -4.55
C LEU A 42 7.23 -1.79 -5.93
N LEU A 43 8.20 -0.90 -6.12
CA LEU A 43 8.43 -0.25 -7.42
C LEU A 43 8.83 -1.26 -8.51
N THR A 44 9.60 -2.29 -8.16
CA THR A 44 9.96 -3.37 -9.10
C THR A 44 8.75 -4.23 -9.44
N LEU A 45 7.91 -4.55 -8.45
CA LEU A 45 6.64 -5.24 -8.70
C LEU A 45 5.73 -4.42 -9.61
N CYS A 46 5.72 -3.09 -9.46
CA CYS A 46 4.99 -2.15 -10.33
C CYS A 46 5.67 -1.92 -11.69
N GLN A 47 6.75 -2.63 -12.02
CA GLN A 47 7.50 -2.46 -13.28
C GLN A 47 7.98 -1.01 -13.51
N GLY A 48 8.31 -0.29 -12.45
CA GLY A 48 8.70 1.12 -12.51
C GLY A 48 7.54 2.11 -12.58
N ASP A 49 6.28 1.67 -12.63
CA ASP A 49 5.11 2.56 -12.62
C ASP A 49 4.88 3.19 -11.24
N GLN A 50 5.36 4.43 -11.09
CA GLN A 50 5.21 5.21 -9.86
C GLN A 50 3.77 5.62 -9.59
N ARG A 51 2.92 5.76 -10.62
CA ARG A 51 1.50 6.09 -10.43
C ARG A 51 0.79 4.91 -9.79
N LEU A 52 1.07 3.69 -10.26
CA LEU A 52 0.58 2.46 -9.64
C LEU A 52 1.11 2.29 -8.22
N GLN A 53 2.41 2.55 -7.99
CA GLN A 53 3.00 2.54 -6.65
C GLN A 53 2.24 3.48 -5.70
N LYS A 54 1.96 4.72 -6.13
CA LYS A 54 1.18 5.69 -5.34
C LYS A 54 -0.22 5.17 -5.02
N GLN A 55 -0.92 4.56 -5.97
CA GLN A 55 -2.26 3.98 -5.72
C GLN A 55 -2.22 2.88 -4.66
N ILE A 56 -1.24 1.98 -4.72
CA ILE A 56 -1.08 0.88 -3.76
C ILE A 56 -0.77 1.41 -2.37
N LEU A 57 0.13 2.40 -2.27
CA LEU A 57 0.47 3.05 -1.01
C LEU A 57 -0.76 3.77 -0.43
N THR A 58 -1.50 4.54 -1.24
CA THR A 58 -2.75 5.16 -0.78
C THR A 58 -3.72 4.12 -0.25
N PHE A 59 -3.93 3.03 -0.98
CA PHE A 59 -4.82 1.95 -0.56
C PHE A 59 -4.37 1.34 0.77
N MET A 60 -3.09 1.02 0.94
CA MET A 60 -2.53 0.50 2.19
C MET A 60 -2.73 1.47 3.36
N PHE A 61 -2.44 2.75 3.14
CA PHE A 61 -2.57 3.80 4.15
C PHE A 61 -4.03 4.12 4.50
N MET A 62 -4.98 3.72 3.66
CA MET A 62 -6.40 3.77 3.97
C MET A 62 -6.87 2.54 4.74
N GLN A 63 -6.16 1.40 4.75
CA GLN A 63 -6.63 0.17 5.44
C GLN A 63 -6.55 0.22 6.97
N ILE A 64 -7.36 -0.65 7.59
CA ILE A 64 -7.36 -0.90 9.04
C ILE A 64 -6.03 -1.58 9.43
N GLY A 65 -5.55 -1.35 10.64
CA GLY A 65 -4.26 -1.87 11.11
C GLY A 65 -3.17 -0.81 11.18
N ALA A 66 -1.92 -1.21 11.06
CA ALA A 66 -0.72 -0.38 11.11
C ALA A 66 0.06 -0.52 9.80
N PRO A 67 0.09 0.52 8.93
CA PRO A 67 0.88 0.47 7.71
C PRO A 67 2.37 0.54 8.02
N CYS A 68 3.14 -0.28 7.32
CA CYS A 68 4.58 -0.37 7.37
C CYS A 68 5.18 -0.03 6.01
N LEU A 69 6.19 0.83 6.01
CA LEU A 69 7.00 1.14 4.84
C LEU A 69 8.37 0.49 4.99
N TYR A 70 8.80 -0.23 3.97
CA TYR A 70 10.17 -0.70 3.88
C TYR A 70 11.10 0.44 3.44
N TYR A 71 12.28 0.54 4.06
CA TYR A 71 13.19 1.66 3.82
C TYR A 71 13.51 1.80 2.33
N GLY A 72 13.50 3.03 1.83
CA GLY A 72 13.80 3.30 0.44
C GLY A 72 12.58 3.32 -0.47
N THR A 73 11.47 2.69 -0.08
CA THR A 73 10.22 2.71 -0.86
C THR A 73 9.71 4.14 -1.02
N GLU A 74 9.85 4.97 0.01
CA GLU A 74 9.48 6.39 0.03
C GLU A 74 10.36 7.27 -0.86
N VAL A 75 11.57 6.84 -1.22
CA VAL A 75 12.46 7.54 -2.16
C VAL A 75 12.56 6.84 -3.52
N GLY A 76 11.74 5.83 -3.77
CA GLY A 76 11.65 5.14 -5.06
C GLY A 76 12.76 4.13 -5.32
N MET A 77 13.29 3.47 -4.29
CA MET A 77 14.24 2.36 -4.48
C MET A 77 13.56 1.18 -5.18
N ALA A 78 14.26 0.59 -6.15
CA ALA A 78 13.88 -0.62 -6.87
C ALA A 78 14.86 -1.76 -6.52
N GLY A 79 14.42 -3.01 -6.71
CA GLY A 79 15.18 -4.22 -6.38
C GLY A 79 14.33 -5.48 -6.51
N GLY A 80 14.93 -6.54 -7.04
CA GLY A 80 14.32 -7.88 -7.10
C GLY A 80 14.16 -8.53 -5.72
N TYR A 81 13.92 -9.84 -5.68
CA TYR A 81 13.90 -10.61 -4.43
C TYR A 81 15.26 -10.58 -3.72
N ASP A 82 15.31 -11.04 -2.47
CA ASP A 82 16.54 -11.20 -1.68
C ASP A 82 17.67 -11.83 -2.54
N PRO A 83 18.87 -11.21 -2.64
CA PRO A 83 19.35 -10.00 -1.95
C PRO A 83 19.10 -8.66 -2.64
N GLY A 84 18.48 -8.65 -3.83
CA GLY A 84 18.20 -7.45 -4.61
C GLY A 84 17.37 -6.39 -3.90
N CYS A 85 16.52 -6.76 -2.93
CA CYS A 85 15.73 -5.82 -2.13
C CYS A 85 16.54 -5.16 -1.00
N ARG A 86 17.78 -5.57 -0.75
CA ARG A 86 18.61 -5.13 0.40
C ARG A 86 19.74 -4.15 0.02
N ALA A 87 19.60 -3.46 -1.13
CA ALA A 87 20.54 -2.42 -1.55
C ALA A 87 20.67 -1.29 -0.50
N CYS A 88 21.86 -0.71 -0.37
CA CYS A 88 22.10 0.41 0.55
C CYS A 88 21.13 1.58 0.30
N MET A 89 20.72 2.25 1.39
CA MET A 89 19.84 3.41 1.32
C MET A 89 20.46 4.54 0.47
N ILE A 90 19.64 5.15 -0.38
CA ILE A 90 20.04 6.30 -1.20
C ILE A 90 19.95 7.56 -0.33
N TRP A 91 21.09 7.97 0.24
CA TRP A 91 21.19 9.20 1.05
C TRP A 91 21.41 10.46 0.21
N ASP A 92 22.02 10.32 -0.96
CA ASP A 92 22.21 11.43 -1.89
C ASP A 92 20.85 11.92 -2.39
N THR A 93 20.45 13.11 -1.93
CA THR A 93 19.15 13.70 -2.24
C THR A 93 18.94 13.95 -3.74
N ALA A 94 20.01 14.09 -4.53
CA ALA A 94 19.92 14.23 -5.98
C ALA A 94 19.51 12.93 -6.68
N LYS A 95 19.71 11.78 -6.03
CA LYS A 95 19.35 10.44 -6.52
C LYS A 95 18.01 9.95 -5.96
N GLN A 96 17.41 10.66 -5.01
CA GLN A 96 16.12 10.31 -4.43
C GLN A 96 14.95 10.78 -5.31
N ASN A 97 13.88 10.00 -5.37
CA ASN A 97 12.61 10.50 -5.87
C ASN A 97 11.93 11.42 -4.84
N ARG A 98 12.21 12.72 -4.95
CA ARG A 98 11.68 13.75 -4.03
C ARG A 98 10.15 13.89 -4.08
N GLN A 99 9.54 13.62 -5.23
CA GLN A 99 8.09 13.66 -5.38
C GLN A 99 7.42 12.50 -4.64
N MET A 100 7.99 11.30 -4.70
CA MET A 100 7.51 10.16 -3.91
C MET A 100 7.66 10.41 -2.42
N LEU A 101 8.79 10.99 -1.99
CA LEU A 101 9.03 11.30 -0.58
C LEU A 101 8.00 12.31 -0.05
N GLN A 102 7.72 13.37 -0.83
CA GLN A 102 6.68 14.34 -0.47
C GLN A 102 5.30 13.70 -0.42
N PHE A 103 4.96 12.86 -1.39
CA PHE A 103 3.70 12.13 -1.44
C PHE A 103 3.52 11.20 -0.22
N VAL A 104 4.55 10.42 0.15
CA VAL A 104 4.51 9.55 1.33
C VAL A 104 4.35 10.37 2.62
N ARG A 105 5.02 11.52 2.74
CA ARG A 105 4.81 12.43 3.87
C ARG A 105 3.37 12.93 3.96
N GLN A 106 2.76 13.27 2.83
CA GLN A 106 1.34 13.64 2.76
C GLN A 106 0.42 12.49 3.18
N LEU A 107 0.69 11.25 2.73
CA LEU A 107 -0.07 10.07 3.15
C LEU A 107 0.02 9.82 4.66
N VAL A 108 1.23 9.93 5.24
CA VAL A 108 1.42 9.80 6.69
C VAL A 108 0.64 10.87 7.44
N HIS A 109 0.69 12.12 6.98
CA HIS A 109 -0.07 13.21 7.60
C HIS A 109 -1.58 12.99 7.48
N PHE A 110 -2.07 12.63 6.30
CA PHE A 110 -3.46 12.28 6.07
C PHE A 110 -3.92 11.17 7.02
N ARG A 111 -3.18 10.06 7.09
CA ARG A 111 -3.54 8.95 7.98
C ARG A 111 -3.58 9.38 9.45
N ARG A 112 -2.65 10.22 9.91
CA ARG A 112 -2.63 10.73 11.28
C ARG A 112 -3.85 11.61 11.57
N ASN A 113 -4.23 12.48 10.65
CA ASN A 113 -5.38 13.38 10.82
C ASN A 113 -6.71 12.61 10.86
N TYR A 114 -6.81 11.49 10.16
CA TYR A 114 -8.02 10.67 10.08
C TYR A 114 -7.87 9.31 10.81
N ALA A 115 -6.94 9.20 11.76
CA ALA A 115 -6.58 7.92 12.38
C ALA A 115 -7.77 7.22 13.04
N ALA A 116 -8.62 7.96 13.76
CA ALA A 116 -9.81 7.39 14.39
C ALA A 116 -10.77 6.74 13.37
N VAL A 117 -11.01 7.41 12.24
CA VAL A 117 -11.87 6.90 11.15
C VAL A 117 -11.21 5.75 10.42
N LEU A 118 -9.91 5.84 10.12
CA LEU A 118 -9.22 4.78 9.37
C LEU A 118 -8.98 3.52 10.22
N SER A 119 -8.79 3.66 11.53
CA SER A 119 -8.57 2.53 12.43
C SER A 119 -9.86 1.90 12.94
N GLN A 120 -10.93 2.67 13.17
CA GLN A 120 -12.16 2.17 13.81
C GLN A 120 -13.42 2.38 12.96
N GLY A 121 -13.36 3.15 11.88
CA GLY A 121 -14.47 3.34 10.95
C GLY A 121 -14.80 2.05 10.19
N GLN A 122 -16.03 1.99 9.70
CA GLN A 122 -16.49 0.87 8.87
C GLN A 122 -16.04 1.07 7.43
N LEU A 123 -15.47 0.02 6.82
CA LEU A 123 -15.17 0.02 5.40
C LEU A 123 -16.43 -0.37 4.61
N ILE A 124 -16.87 0.51 3.71
CA ILE A 124 -18.02 0.27 2.84
C ILE A 124 -17.57 0.42 1.38
N TRP A 125 -17.75 -0.61 0.58
CA TRP A 125 -17.54 -0.57 -0.88
C TRP A 125 -18.76 0.08 -1.54
N LYS A 126 -18.57 1.22 -2.21
CA LYS A 126 -19.63 1.96 -2.90
C LYS A 126 -19.73 1.59 -4.38
N LEU A 127 -18.59 1.30 -5.00
CA LEU A 127 -18.51 0.84 -6.39
C LEU A 127 -17.35 -0.13 -6.50
N VAL A 128 -17.60 -1.23 -7.21
CA VAL A 128 -16.59 -2.19 -7.63
C VAL A 128 -16.91 -2.51 -9.08
N ASP A 129 -16.11 -2.01 -10.00
CA ASP A 129 -16.33 -2.17 -11.45
C ASP A 129 -15.19 -2.97 -12.08
N ASP A 130 -15.50 -4.17 -12.55
CA ASP A 130 -14.54 -5.07 -13.19
C ASP A 130 -14.15 -4.67 -14.61
N GLN A 131 -14.97 -3.89 -15.30
CA GLN A 131 -14.67 -3.43 -16.66
C GLN A 131 -13.63 -2.30 -16.63
N THR A 132 -13.79 -1.34 -15.72
CA THR A 132 -12.89 -0.19 -15.61
C THR A 132 -11.78 -0.39 -14.58
N GLY A 133 -11.95 -1.32 -13.64
CA GLY A 133 -11.07 -1.50 -12.48
C GLY A 133 -11.28 -0.43 -11.39
N LEU A 134 -12.34 0.38 -11.47
CA LEU A 134 -12.62 1.45 -10.52
C LEU A 134 -13.20 0.89 -9.22
N ILE A 135 -12.59 1.27 -8.10
CA ILE A 135 -13.08 0.97 -6.75
C ILE A 135 -13.34 2.29 -6.02
N ILE A 136 -14.56 2.46 -5.51
CA ILE A 136 -14.92 3.57 -4.63
C ILE A 136 -15.25 2.98 -3.26
N LEU A 137 -14.57 3.48 -2.23
CA LEU A 137 -14.76 3.04 -0.84
C LEU A 137 -15.04 4.23 0.07
N GLN A 138 -15.76 3.97 1.16
CA GLN A 138 -16.05 4.91 2.23
C GLN A 138 -15.49 4.36 3.55
N ARG A 139 -15.02 5.26 4.42
CA ARG A 139 -14.58 4.99 5.79
C ARG A 139 -15.35 5.83 6.78
#